data_AF-A0AAD9NCS7-F1
#
_entry.id   AF-A0AAD9NCS7-F1
#
_cell.length_a   1.000
_cell.length_b   1.000
_cell.length_c   1.000
_cell.angle_alpha   90.00
_cell.angle_beta   90.00
_cell.angle_gamma   90.00
#
_symmetry.space_group_name_H-M   'P 1'
#
loop_
_entity.id
_entity.type
_entity.pdbx_description
1 polymer ?
#
loop_
_entity_poly.entity_id
_entity_poly.type
_entity_poly.pdbx_seq_one_letter_code
_entity_poly.pdbx_strand_id
1 'polypeptide(L)'
;MATRAATFTAKIRNLKDYYSRMINNITPLPAGMDIANTLKYFSQTLLCVLKDVPFIPSEVYTHRLRDNVRLSMFPSLNYSGLYEGVLNIIDVVPLVQHGQHVLGESILNVLGCLAPFLEYDLLDTLPYIVASALAVFPDALQSDVVDLLCTNLLPITLGYDSINEIPNYATESTPAVLMMVFQYVSNPEHHSQVLECLMSMKKNIAKDLLSIIAFGSPVAKAPAVNLLFYYWPQLYPPAVDRRSIHYQYSSWVPVSCQREKKKCPNSGNVRAIKVCLDPSIAIECGDRPPPLHACSDCCNILQKNDGCHFLLDLVQPHENISPVCENKNCRSTNREAACTCFAKECIRFNSNHPIRYCATCHQIKHENSEGISHVYHQSLPQIWNCDADIRHYITEAIISLLKEAQPLQEKRTVEMGEERIRGPHFDDEEGDDSEQGDDRKLLSRYGIWLLLKLCPVKEDVDVIVLGRIMAMLFQWYDATAYLPDGKQQTLLSHHHKTSVT
;
A
#
# COMPACT_ATOMS: atom_id res chain seq x y z
N MET A 1 -17.99 43.65 5.36
CA MET A 1 -17.80 42.37 4.64
C MET A 1 -16.75 41.57 5.38
N ALA A 2 -17.00 40.30 5.70
CA ALA A 2 -15.97 39.45 6.32
C ALA A 2 -14.91 39.08 5.28
N THR A 3 -13.64 39.08 5.66
CA THR A 3 -12.55 38.64 4.76
C THR A 3 -12.61 37.12 4.54
N ARG A 4 -12.02 36.63 3.44
CA ARG A 4 -11.91 35.19 3.15
C ARG A 4 -11.28 34.42 4.32
N ALA A 5 -10.22 34.98 4.91
CA ALA A 5 -9.55 34.43 6.10
C ALA A 5 -10.45 34.38 7.34
N ALA A 6 -11.23 35.44 7.62
CA ALA A 6 -12.15 35.45 8.75
C ALA A 6 -13.25 34.38 8.61
N THR A 7 -13.77 34.19 7.39
CA THR A 7 -14.77 33.16 7.09
C THR A 7 -14.18 31.76 7.23
N PHE A 8 -12.96 31.55 6.74
CA PHE A 8 -12.22 30.29 6.87
C PHE A 8 -12.05 29.89 8.35
N THR A 9 -11.56 30.81 9.18
CA THR A 9 -11.38 30.58 10.62
C THR A 9 -12.71 30.40 11.36
N ALA A 10 -13.78 31.08 10.94
CA ALA A 10 -15.12 30.85 11.49
C ALA A 10 -15.63 29.44 11.19
N LYS A 11 -15.43 28.94 9.97
CA LYS A 11 -15.83 27.58 9.60
C LYS A 11 -15.02 26.50 10.32
N ILE A 12 -13.75 26.75 10.64
CA ILE A 12 -12.95 25.83 11.49
C ILE A 12 -13.56 25.72 12.88
N ARG A 13 -14.00 26.86 13.45
CA ARG A 13 -14.69 26.86 14.75
C ARG A 13 -16.00 26.06 14.69
N ASN A 14 -16.72 26.08 13.57
CA ASN A 14 -17.90 25.23 13.40
C ASN A 14 -17.55 23.73 13.42
N LEU A 15 -16.45 23.30 12.79
CA LEU A 15 -15.99 21.90 12.88
C LEU A 15 -15.70 21.50 14.33
N LYS A 16 -15.03 22.38 15.09
CA LYS A 16 -14.76 22.16 16.53
C LYS A 16 -16.04 22.09 17.36
N ASP A 17 -17.05 22.91 17.04
CA ASP A 17 -18.38 22.85 17.68
C ASP A 17 -19.08 21.51 17.38
N TYR A 18 -19.09 21.08 16.11
CA TYR A 18 -19.67 19.79 15.73
C TYR A 18 -19.01 18.63 16.48
N TYR A 19 -17.68 18.59 16.48
CA TYR A 19 -16.91 17.59 17.23
C TYR A 19 -17.26 17.57 18.72
N SER A 20 -17.26 18.75 19.37
CA SER A 20 -17.60 18.87 20.79
C SER A 20 -19.03 18.40 21.09
N ARG A 21 -20.00 18.73 20.23
CA ARG A 21 -21.39 18.30 20.40
C ARG A 21 -21.56 16.79 20.22
N MET A 22 -20.83 16.18 19.29
CA MET A 22 -20.84 14.74 19.08
C MET A 22 -20.28 13.99 20.29
N ILE A 23 -19.10 14.38 20.79
CA ILE A 23 -18.47 13.72 21.93
C ILE A 23 -19.28 13.89 23.22
N ASN A 24 -19.80 15.10 23.46
CA ASN A 24 -20.53 15.40 24.68
C ASN A 24 -22.04 15.10 24.58
N ASN A 25 -22.51 14.51 23.47
CA ASN A 25 -23.91 14.22 23.20
C ASN A 25 -24.85 15.43 23.39
N ILE A 26 -24.41 16.61 22.96
CA ILE A 26 -25.17 17.86 23.12
C ILE A 26 -26.19 18.00 21.98
N THR A 27 -27.47 18.01 22.32
CA THR A 27 -28.57 18.14 21.35
C THR A 27 -28.77 19.58 20.84
N PRO A 28 -29.15 19.77 19.55
CA PRO A 28 -29.35 18.73 18.55
C PRO A 28 -28.02 18.13 18.07
N LEU A 29 -27.96 16.83 17.77
CA LEU A 29 -26.74 16.24 17.22
C LEU A 29 -26.53 16.70 15.77
N PRO A 30 -25.30 17.06 15.38
CA PRO A 30 -25.03 17.47 14.00
C PRO A 30 -25.19 16.29 13.04
N ALA A 31 -25.90 16.50 11.93
CA ALA A 31 -26.01 15.49 10.89
C ALA A 31 -24.73 15.42 10.05
N GLY A 32 -24.41 14.23 9.52
CA GLY A 32 -23.24 14.06 8.63
C GLY A 32 -23.28 14.98 7.41
N MET A 33 -24.48 15.28 6.90
CA MET A 33 -24.68 16.24 5.79
C MET A 33 -24.28 17.67 6.16
N ASP A 34 -24.53 18.13 7.38
CA ASP A 34 -24.20 19.50 7.81
C ASP A 34 -22.69 19.69 7.93
N ILE A 35 -22.01 18.67 8.46
CA ILE A 35 -20.55 18.61 8.55
C ILE A 35 -19.97 18.53 7.14
N ALA A 36 -20.49 17.64 6.29
CA ALA A 36 -20.07 17.48 4.90
C ALA A 36 -20.18 18.79 4.10
N ASN A 37 -21.26 19.55 4.24
CA ASN A 37 -21.41 20.85 3.58
C ASN A 37 -20.35 21.87 4.03
N THR A 38 -19.97 21.83 5.31
CA THR A 38 -18.88 22.66 5.83
C THR A 38 -17.53 22.24 5.27
N LEU A 39 -17.28 20.94 5.13
CA LEU A 39 -16.07 20.40 4.49
C LEU A 39 -16.00 20.74 3.00
N LYS A 40 -17.11 20.61 2.25
CA LYS A 40 -17.19 20.99 0.83
C LYS A 40 -16.84 22.46 0.60
N TYR A 41 -17.24 23.36 1.50
CA TYR A 41 -16.81 24.76 1.46
C TYR A 41 -15.27 24.90 1.50
N PHE A 42 -14.60 24.11 2.35
CA PHE A 42 -13.14 24.10 2.42
C PHE A 42 -12.51 23.58 1.12
N SER A 43 -12.96 22.44 0.60
CA SER A 43 -12.47 21.92 -0.69
C SER A 43 -12.60 22.95 -1.81
N GLN A 44 -13.77 23.59 -1.95
CA GLN A 44 -13.99 24.64 -2.95
C GLN A 44 -13.08 25.84 -2.73
N THR A 45 -12.89 26.27 -1.49
CA THR A 45 -12.01 27.40 -1.16
C THR A 45 -10.56 27.08 -1.52
N LEU A 46 -10.08 25.87 -1.18
CA LEU A 46 -8.72 25.42 -1.47
C LEU A 46 -8.48 25.31 -2.99
N LEU A 47 -9.44 24.76 -3.73
CA LEU A 47 -9.39 24.72 -5.20
C LEU A 47 -9.34 26.12 -5.81
N CYS A 48 -10.16 27.06 -5.32
CA CYS A 48 -10.10 28.45 -5.77
C CYS A 48 -8.74 29.09 -5.46
N VAL A 49 -8.14 28.81 -4.30
CA VAL A 49 -6.80 29.31 -3.99
C VAL A 49 -5.78 28.75 -4.97
N LEU A 50 -5.83 27.46 -5.31
CA LEU A 50 -4.91 26.88 -6.30
C LEU A 50 -5.12 27.48 -7.72
N LYS A 51 -6.35 27.89 -8.08
CA LYS A 51 -6.63 28.62 -9.34
C LYS A 51 -5.95 30.00 -9.37
N ASP A 52 -5.87 30.66 -8.22
CA ASP A 52 -5.38 32.04 -8.09
C ASP A 52 -3.83 32.11 -8.07
N VAL A 53 -3.12 30.99 -7.99
CA VAL A 53 -1.65 30.95 -7.82
C VAL A 53 -0.97 30.85 -9.18
N PRO A 54 0.01 31.73 -9.49
CA PRO A 54 0.77 31.65 -10.73
C PRO A 54 1.61 30.37 -10.79
N PHE A 55 1.96 29.93 -12.01
CA PHE A 55 2.76 28.73 -12.29
C PHE A 55 3.85 28.48 -11.24
N ILE A 56 3.75 27.36 -10.53
CA ILE A 56 4.76 26.91 -9.57
C ILE A 56 5.68 25.94 -10.31
N PRO A 57 6.98 26.23 -10.45
CA PRO A 57 7.92 25.29 -11.05
C PRO A 57 7.90 23.96 -10.30
N SER A 58 7.84 22.84 -11.00
CA SER A 58 7.82 21.49 -10.39
C SER A 58 9.00 21.24 -9.46
N GLU A 59 10.15 21.88 -9.73
CA GLU A 59 11.34 21.88 -8.89
C GLU A 59 11.08 22.36 -7.45
N VAL A 60 10.09 23.26 -7.26
CA VAL A 60 9.68 23.78 -5.95
C VAL A 60 8.82 22.75 -5.19
N TYR A 61 8.03 21.93 -5.90
CA TYR A 61 7.33 20.79 -5.31
C TYR A 61 8.25 19.62 -4.99
N THR A 62 9.36 19.48 -5.72
CA THR A 62 10.24 18.30 -5.61
C THR A 62 11.20 18.34 -4.43
N HIS A 63 11.52 19.52 -3.88
CA HIS A 63 12.61 19.63 -2.91
C HIS A 63 12.10 20.06 -1.54
N ARG A 64 12.12 19.14 -0.57
CA ARG A 64 11.60 19.36 0.80
C ARG A 64 12.14 20.62 1.48
N LEU A 65 13.41 20.97 1.23
CA LEU A 65 14.04 22.15 1.83
C LEU A 65 13.48 23.51 1.35
N ARG A 66 12.54 23.51 0.38
CA ARG A 66 11.90 24.73 -0.13
C ARG A 66 10.49 24.95 0.43
N ASP A 67 10.17 24.34 1.58
CA ASP A 67 8.81 24.38 2.13
C ASP A 67 8.29 25.79 2.39
N ASN A 68 9.14 26.64 3.00
CA ASN A 68 8.84 28.05 3.22
C ASN A 68 8.58 28.81 1.92
N VAL A 69 9.29 28.48 0.85
CA VAL A 69 9.11 29.10 -0.47
C VAL A 69 7.77 28.67 -1.08
N ARG A 70 7.46 27.37 -1.06
CA ARG A 70 6.18 26.83 -1.53
C ARG A 70 5.00 27.45 -0.78
N LEU A 71 5.05 27.43 0.55
CA LEU A 71 3.96 27.92 1.39
C LEU A 71 3.77 29.45 1.28
N SER A 72 4.85 30.21 1.03
CA SER A 72 4.75 31.66 0.81
C SER A 72 3.96 32.07 -0.44
N MET A 73 3.74 31.13 -1.38
CA MET A 73 2.96 31.38 -2.60
C MET A 73 1.45 31.35 -2.34
N PHE A 74 1.02 30.78 -1.21
CA PHE A 74 -0.38 30.66 -0.86
C PHE A 74 -0.83 31.77 0.11
N PRO A 75 -2.12 32.16 0.09
CA PRO A 75 -2.69 33.04 1.10
C PRO A 75 -2.51 32.45 2.50
N SER A 76 -2.29 33.32 3.49
CA SER A 76 -2.14 32.95 4.90
C SER A 76 -3.48 32.57 5.56
N LEU A 77 -3.99 31.39 5.19
CA LEU A 77 -5.13 30.75 5.84
C LEU A 77 -4.66 29.74 6.91
N ASN A 78 -5.54 29.40 7.84
CA ASN A 78 -5.22 28.47 8.93
C ASN A 78 -5.31 26.99 8.47
N TYR A 79 -4.41 26.57 7.58
CA TYR A 79 -4.40 25.21 7.01
C TYR A 79 -4.16 24.13 8.07
N SER A 80 -3.25 24.35 9.02
CA SER A 80 -3.00 23.43 10.13
C SER A 80 -4.23 23.25 11.03
N GLY A 81 -4.93 24.34 11.35
CA GLY A 81 -6.17 24.27 12.11
C GLY A 81 -7.31 23.57 11.36
N LEU A 82 -7.33 23.60 10.03
CA LEU A 82 -8.24 22.78 9.23
C LEU A 82 -7.84 21.30 9.29
N TYR A 83 -6.55 20.98 9.14
CA TYR A 83 -6.04 19.61 9.27
C TYR A 83 -6.42 18.98 10.61
N GLU A 84 -6.14 19.66 11.73
CA GLU A 84 -6.56 19.22 13.06
C GLU A 84 -8.08 19.09 13.19
N GLY A 85 -8.81 20.03 12.59
CA GLY A 85 -10.28 19.98 12.57
C GLY A 85 -10.81 18.74 11.86
N VAL A 86 -10.21 18.37 10.73
CA VAL A 86 -10.60 17.17 9.97
C VAL A 86 -10.24 15.89 10.73
N LEU A 87 -9.07 15.82 11.37
CA LEU A 87 -8.68 14.68 12.20
C LEU A 87 -9.70 14.38 13.29
N ASN A 88 -10.09 15.39 14.05
CA ASN A 88 -11.13 15.25 15.07
C ASN A 88 -12.47 14.75 14.50
N ILE A 89 -12.80 15.17 13.27
CA ILE A 89 -14.04 14.72 12.61
C ILE A 89 -13.97 13.26 12.18
N ILE A 90 -12.81 12.74 11.76
CA ILE A 90 -12.63 11.33 11.39
C ILE A 90 -13.02 10.42 12.57
N ASP A 91 -12.54 10.74 13.77
CA ASP A 91 -12.76 9.93 14.98
C ASP A 91 -14.24 9.82 15.38
N VAL A 92 -15.07 10.81 15.00
CA VAL A 92 -16.50 10.85 15.33
C VAL A 92 -17.39 10.37 14.18
N VAL A 93 -16.84 9.98 13.02
CA VAL A 93 -17.63 9.42 11.90
C VAL A 93 -18.52 8.26 12.34
N PRO A 94 -18.05 7.27 13.13
CA PRO A 94 -18.89 6.15 13.59
C PRO A 94 -20.07 6.58 14.45
N LEU A 95 -19.97 7.73 15.13
CA LEU A 95 -21.01 8.25 16.01
C LEU A 95 -22.13 8.96 15.23
N VAL A 96 -21.92 9.29 13.95
CA VAL A 96 -22.89 10.01 13.12
C VAL A 96 -24.03 9.08 12.72
N GLN A 97 -25.27 9.45 13.06
CA GLN A 97 -26.44 8.61 12.78
C GLN A 97 -26.88 8.62 11.31
N HIS A 98 -26.71 9.75 10.61
CA HIS A 98 -27.17 9.94 9.23
C HIS A 98 -26.12 10.63 8.37
N GLY A 99 -25.87 10.10 7.16
CA GLY A 99 -24.98 10.73 6.17
C GLY A 99 -23.50 10.40 6.32
N GLN A 100 -23.13 9.29 6.96
CA GLN A 100 -21.74 8.85 7.14
C GLN A 100 -20.96 8.76 5.81
N HIS A 101 -21.57 8.18 4.76
CA HIS A 101 -20.94 8.06 3.45
C HIS A 101 -20.56 9.43 2.86
N VAL A 102 -21.52 10.36 2.80
CA VAL A 102 -21.30 11.70 2.23
C VAL A 102 -20.30 12.50 3.07
N LEU A 103 -20.30 12.28 4.38
CA LEU A 103 -19.30 12.84 5.28
C LEU A 103 -17.90 12.30 4.97
N GLY A 104 -17.73 10.98 4.89
CA GLY A 104 -16.46 10.33 4.55
C GLY A 104 -15.92 10.79 3.20
N GLU A 105 -16.75 10.83 2.15
CA GLU A 105 -16.37 11.36 0.83
C GLU A 105 -15.89 12.82 0.92
N SER A 106 -16.58 13.64 1.71
CA SER A 106 -16.20 15.05 1.89
C SER A 106 -14.90 15.20 2.69
N ILE A 107 -14.63 14.31 3.65
CA ILE A 107 -13.36 14.26 4.38
C ILE A 107 -12.21 13.92 3.42
N LEU A 108 -12.33 12.84 2.65
CA LEU A 108 -11.31 12.41 1.68
C LEU A 108 -11.00 13.52 0.68
N ASN A 109 -12.04 14.17 0.16
CA ASN A 109 -11.89 15.28 -0.77
C ASN A 109 -11.19 16.49 -0.14
N VAL A 110 -11.51 16.86 1.12
CA VAL A 110 -10.80 17.93 1.82
C VAL A 110 -9.34 17.58 2.05
N LEU A 111 -9.02 16.36 2.48
CA LEU A 111 -7.64 15.93 2.71
C LEU A 111 -6.80 15.97 1.43
N GLY A 112 -7.36 15.49 0.30
CA GLY A 112 -6.71 15.59 -1.00
C GLY A 112 -6.48 17.04 -1.47
N CYS A 113 -7.46 17.94 -1.24
CA CYS A 113 -7.31 19.36 -1.54
C CYS A 113 -6.35 20.09 -0.59
N LEU A 114 -6.17 19.60 0.64
CA LEU A 114 -5.36 20.22 1.67
C LEU A 114 -3.87 19.88 1.54
N ALA A 115 -3.54 18.72 0.98
CA ALA A 115 -2.17 18.23 0.83
C ALA A 115 -1.18 19.29 0.26
N PRO A 116 -1.50 20.06 -0.81
CA PRO A 116 -0.60 21.08 -1.35
C PRO A 116 -0.34 22.28 -0.43
N PHE A 117 -1.04 22.41 0.70
CA PHE A 117 -0.96 23.53 1.62
C PHE A 117 -0.36 23.18 2.99
N LEU A 118 -0.09 21.90 3.24
CA LEU A 118 0.48 21.44 4.52
C LEU A 118 1.99 21.42 4.47
N GLU A 119 2.63 21.79 5.57
CA GLU A 119 4.06 21.57 5.83
C GLU A 119 4.40 20.07 5.73
N TYR A 120 5.62 19.72 5.35
CA TYR A 120 6.03 18.31 5.15
C TYR A 120 5.79 17.43 6.38
N ASP A 121 6.00 17.95 7.59
CA ASP A 121 5.78 17.21 8.84
C ASP A 121 4.33 16.74 8.99
N LEU A 122 3.37 17.57 8.59
CA LEU A 122 1.94 17.22 8.59
C LEU A 122 1.58 16.39 7.35
N LEU A 123 2.13 16.74 6.19
CA LEU A 123 1.88 16.06 4.92
C LEU A 123 2.27 14.58 4.98
N ASP A 124 3.41 14.26 5.60
CA ASP A 124 3.91 12.89 5.72
C ASP A 124 3.01 11.98 6.56
N THR A 125 2.18 12.55 7.43
CA THR A 125 1.23 11.78 8.24
C THR A 125 -0.03 11.39 7.46
N LEU A 126 -0.35 12.11 6.38
CA LEU A 126 -1.61 11.92 5.64
C LEU A 126 -1.81 10.51 5.09
N PRO A 127 -0.80 9.83 4.50
CA PRO A 127 -0.99 8.46 4.03
C PRO A 127 -1.45 7.51 5.14
N TYR A 128 -0.87 7.62 6.33
CA TYR A 128 -1.29 6.78 7.47
C TYR A 128 -2.67 7.16 7.98
N ILE A 129 -2.99 8.46 8.10
CA ILE A 129 -4.31 8.93 8.54
C ILE A 129 -5.42 8.46 7.59
N VAL A 130 -5.20 8.56 6.28
CA VAL A 130 -6.17 8.14 5.28
C VAL A 130 -6.32 6.63 5.27
N ALA A 131 -5.22 5.89 5.41
CA ALA A 131 -5.29 4.43 5.55
C ALA A 131 -5.99 4.01 6.86
N SER A 132 -5.78 4.72 7.96
CA SER A 132 -6.41 4.39 9.24
C SER A 132 -7.90 4.68 9.27
N ALA A 133 -8.37 5.61 8.43
CA ALA A 133 -9.80 5.87 8.24
C ALA A 133 -10.57 4.62 7.76
N LEU A 134 -9.92 3.64 7.13
CA LEU A 134 -10.53 2.35 6.77
C LEU A 134 -11.13 1.61 7.97
N ALA A 135 -10.62 1.84 9.18
CA ALA A 135 -11.13 1.21 10.39
C ALA A 135 -12.47 1.81 10.89
N VAL A 136 -12.84 3.01 10.42
CA VAL A 136 -14.00 3.76 10.90
C VAL A 136 -14.96 4.21 9.79
N PHE A 137 -14.52 4.20 8.52
CA PHE A 137 -15.35 4.58 7.39
C PHE A 137 -16.19 3.41 6.90
N PRO A 138 -17.37 3.67 6.29
CA PRO A 138 -18.15 2.64 5.63
C PRO A 138 -17.38 1.94 4.50
N ASP A 139 -17.62 0.64 4.32
CA ASP A 139 -16.95 -0.19 3.30
C ASP A 139 -17.09 0.34 1.87
N ALA A 140 -18.20 1.05 1.58
CA ALA A 140 -18.44 1.69 0.30
C ALA A 140 -17.37 2.73 -0.10
N LEU A 141 -16.60 3.25 0.85
CA LEU A 141 -15.52 4.23 0.60
C LEU A 141 -14.12 3.60 0.49
N GLN A 142 -13.99 2.27 0.62
CA GLN A 142 -12.66 1.62 0.57
C GLN A 142 -11.91 1.92 -0.73
N SER A 143 -12.61 1.93 -1.87
CA SER A 143 -12.02 2.30 -3.16
C SER A 143 -11.56 3.75 -3.19
N ASP A 144 -12.36 4.69 -2.66
CA ASP A 144 -12.01 6.11 -2.62
C ASP A 144 -10.79 6.37 -1.74
N VAL A 145 -10.66 5.64 -0.63
CA VAL A 145 -9.48 5.70 0.25
C VAL A 145 -8.23 5.22 -0.48
N VAL A 146 -8.30 4.03 -1.10
CA VAL A 146 -7.16 3.46 -1.83
C VAL A 146 -6.77 4.33 -3.01
N ASP A 147 -7.74 4.85 -3.76
CA ASP A 147 -7.49 5.77 -4.85
C ASP A 147 -6.83 7.06 -4.36
N LEU A 148 -7.28 7.66 -3.27
CA LEU A 148 -6.64 8.86 -2.71
C LEU A 148 -5.19 8.58 -2.29
N LEU A 149 -4.92 7.43 -1.68
CA LEU A 149 -3.56 7.01 -1.30
C LEU A 149 -2.66 6.85 -2.53
N CYS A 150 -3.08 6.03 -3.49
CA CYS A 150 -2.25 5.63 -4.63
C CYS A 150 -2.11 6.72 -5.69
N THR A 151 -3.15 7.54 -5.89
CA THR A 151 -3.17 8.51 -6.98
C THR A 151 -2.67 9.88 -6.58
N ASN A 152 -2.64 10.20 -5.28
CA ASN A 152 -2.33 11.54 -4.79
C ASN A 152 -1.30 11.52 -3.64
N LEU A 153 -1.65 10.93 -2.49
CA LEU A 153 -0.87 11.11 -1.25
C LEU A 153 0.49 10.42 -1.29
N LEU A 154 0.54 9.12 -1.59
CA LEU A 154 1.79 8.36 -1.62
C LEU A 154 2.78 8.91 -2.69
N PRO A 155 2.34 9.24 -3.92
CA PRO A 155 3.18 9.95 -4.90
C PRO A 155 3.80 11.25 -4.39
N ILE A 156 3.04 12.05 -3.66
CA ILE A 156 3.53 13.35 -3.16
C ILE A 156 4.49 13.16 -1.98
N THR A 157 4.20 12.23 -1.07
CA THR A 157 5.02 12.04 0.15
C THR A 157 6.28 11.23 -0.10
N LEU A 158 6.24 10.24 -1.00
CA LEU A 158 7.34 9.29 -1.22
C LEU A 158 8.11 9.50 -2.54
N GLY A 159 7.52 10.18 -3.52
CA GLY A 159 8.00 10.18 -4.90
C GLY A 159 9.25 11.03 -5.21
N TYR A 160 9.77 11.83 -4.27
CA TYR A 160 10.72 12.91 -4.61
C TYR A 160 12.08 12.89 -3.88
N ASP A 161 12.28 12.08 -2.83
CA ASP A 161 13.52 12.08 -2.05
C ASP A 161 14.42 10.85 -2.32
N SER A 162 14.87 10.69 -3.55
CA SER A 162 15.89 9.67 -3.86
C SER A 162 17.33 10.09 -3.51
N ILE A 163 17.54 11.35 -3.08
CA ILE A 163 18.88 11.95 -3.01
C ILE A 163 19.54 11.76 -1.63
N ASN A 164 18.78 11.78 -0.54
CA ASN A 164 19.37 11.81 0.81
C ASN A 164 19.11 10.56 1.67
N GLU A 165 18.25 9.63 1.24
CA GLU A 165 17.88 8.41 2.00
C GLU A 165 17.49 8.67 3.47
N ILE A 166 17.13 9.91 3.83
CA ILE A 166 16.72 10.26 5.20
C ILE A 166 15.31 9.70 5.41
N PRO A 167 15.11 8.76 6.34
CA PRO A 167 13.79 8.24 6.63
C PRO A 167 12.90 9.37 7.17
N ASN A 168 11.68 9.45 6.66
CA ASN A 168 10.64 10.34 7.12
C ASN A 168 9.44 9.53 7.62
N TYR A 169 8.43 10.21 8.18
CA TYR A 169 7.28 9.52 8.74
C TYR A 169 6.51 8.73 7.66
N ALA A 170 6.40 9.22 6.43
CA ALA A 170 5.73 8.50 5.34
C ALA A 170 6.46 7.20 4.96
N THR A 171 7.80 7.22 4.90
CA THR A 171 8.61 6.02 4.62
C THR A 171 8.53 5.01 5.76
N GLU A 172 8.59 5.47 7.01
CA GLU A 172 8.55 4.60 8.19
C GLU A 172 7.16 4.02 8.47
N SER A 173 6.09 4.77 8.14
CA SER A 173 4.71 4.31 8.30
C SER A 173 4.22 3.40 7.16
N THR A 174 5.03 3.15 6.14
CA THR A 174 4.64 2.31 4.98
C THR A 174 4.12 0.91 5.38
N PRO A 175 4.77 0.15 6.30
CA PRO A 175 4.22 -1.11 6.76
C PRO A 175 2.84 -0.98 7.41
N ALA A 176 2.62 0.09 8.18
CA ALA A 176 1.35 0.35 8.84
C ALA A 176 0.25 0.71 7.83
N VAL A 177 0.57 1.53 6.83
CA VAL A 177 -0.35 1.83 5.70
C VAL A 177 -0.77 0.55 4.98
N LEU A 178 0.20 -0.29 4.59
CA LEU A 178 -0.07 -1.58 3.95
C LEU A 178 -0.91 -2.49 4.86
N MET A 179 -0.58 -2.56 6.14
CA MET A 179 -1.32 -3.37 7.11
C MET A 179 -2.78 -2.92 7.24
N MET A 180 -3.06 -1.61 7.27
CA MET A 180 -4.44 -1.10 7.32
C MET A 180 -5.21 -1.49 6.05
N VAL A 181 -4.61 -1.34 4.86
CA VAL A 181 -5.26 -1.74 3.61
C VAL A 181 -5.52 -3.25 3.57
N PHE A 182 -4.54 -4.06 3.94
CA PHE A 182 -4.67 -5.52 3.97
C PHE A 182 -5.67 -6.03 5.02
N GLN A 183 -5.81 -5.31 6.13
CA GLN A 183 -6.72 -5.67 7.21
C GLN A 183 -8.18 -5.38 6.87
N TYR A 184 -8.46 -4.24 6.24
CA TYR A 184 -9.83 -3.73 6.10
C TYR A 184 -10.38 -3.81 4.68
N VAL A 185 -9.54 -3.82 3.65
CA VAL A 185 -10.01 -3.90 2.26
C VAL A 185 -10.13 -5.36 1.84
N SER A 186 -11.30 -5.76 1.38
CA SER A 186 -11.55 -7.16 0.96
C SER A 186 -11.12 -7.45 -0.48
N ASN A 187 -11.09 -6.44 -1.35
CA ASN A 187 -10.78 -6.64 -2.77
C ASN A 187 -9.25 -6.72 -3.00
N PRO A 188 -8.72 -7.85 -3.51
CA PRO A 188 -7.28 -8.04 -3.76
C PRO A 188 -6.69 -7.11 -4.83
N GLU A 189 -7.52 -6.55 -5.73
CA GLU A 189 -7.05 -5.56 -6.71
C GLU A 189 -6.46 -4.34 -6.01
N HIS A 190 -7.14 -3.82 -4.97
CA HIS A 190 -6.66 -2.68 -4.19
C HIS A 190 -5.37 -3.01 -3.42
N HIS A 191 -5.19 -4.27 -2.98
CA HIS A 191 -3.95 -4.71 -2.34
C HIS A 191 -2.78 -4.65 -3.32
N SER A 192 -2.99 -5.09 -4.56
CA SER A 192 -1.97 -4.98 -5.62
C SER A 192 -1.70 -3.52 -6.02
N GLN A 193 -2.75 -2.68 -6.10
CA GLN A 193 -2.65 -1.26 -6.42
C GLN A 193 -1.75 -0.52 -5.44
N VAL A 194 -2.01 -0.66 -4.13
CA VAL A 194 -1.20 0.03 -3.11
C VAL A 194 0.23 -0.49 -3.09
N LEU A 195 0.43 -1.80 -3.26
CA LEU A 195 1.75 -2.40 -3.23
C LEU A 195 2.60 -1.97 -4.43
N GLU A 196 2.05 -2.05 -5.65
CA GLU A 196 2.78 -1.63 -6.86
C GLU A 196 3.05 -0.12 -6.87
N CYS A 197 2.11 0.68 -6.36
CA CYS A 197 2.31 2.11 -6.13
C CYS A 197 3.55 2.32 -5.24
N LEU A 198 3.60 1.69 -4.06
CA LEU A 198 4.73 1.79 -3.13
C LEU A 198 6.04 1.25 -3.72
N MET A 199 5.99 0.12 -4.46
CA MET A 199 7.16 -0.44 -5.13
C MET A 199 7.75 0.51 -6.18
N SER A 200 6.96 1.43 -6.73
CA SER A 200 7.44 2.44 -7.67
C SER A 200 8.18 3.62 -7.04
N MET A 201 8.06 3.81 -5.71
CA MET A 201 8.54 5.01 -5.03
C MET A 201 9.53 4.72 -3.91
N LYS A 202 9.39 3.59 -3.21
CA LYS A 202 10.21 3.21 -2.06
C LYS A 202 11.00 1.94 -2.36
N LYS A 203 12.29 1.94 -2.00
CA LYS A 203 13.16 0.75 -2.04
C LYS A 203 12.84 -0.19 -0.87
N ASN A 204 13.19 -1.48 -0.99
CA ASN A 204 13.07 -2.46 0.10
C ASN A 204 11.64 -2.73 0.60
N ILE A 205 10.62 -2.64 -0.26
CA ILE A 205 9.22 -3.00 0.10
C ILE A 205 9.10 -4.44 0.61
N ALA A 206 9.99 -5.35 0.21
CA ALA A 206 10.04 -6.70 0.78
C ALA A 206 10.27 -6.69 2.31
N LYS A 207 11.05 -5.75 2.84
CA LYS A 207 11.25 -5.56 4.29
C LYS A 207 9.93 -5.18 4.96
N ASP A 208 9.17 -4.27 4.33
CA ASP A 208 7.86 -3.85 4.83
C ASP A 208 6.87 -5.03 4.82
N LEU A 209 6.80 -5.82 3.75
CA LEU A 209 5.97 -7.03 3.68
C LEU A 209 6.38 -8.06 4.74
N LEU A 210 7.68 -8.31 4.93
CA LEU A 210 8.18 -9.22 5.96
C LEU A 210 7.81 -8.75 7.37
N SER A 211 7.81 -7.44 7.62
CA SER A 211 7.38 -6.88 8.92
C SER A 211 5.89 -7.13 9.19
N ILE A 212 5.03 -7.03 8.17
CA ILE A 212 3.60 -7.33 8.28
C ILE A 212 3.39 -8.83 8.49
N ILE A 213 4.15 -9.68 7.82
CA ILE A 213 4.07 -11.13 8.01
C ILE A 213 4.51 -11.52 9.43
N ALA A 214 5.56 -10.88 9.94
CA ALA A 214 6.08 -11.08 11.28
C ALA A 214 5.10 -10.65 12.38
N PHE A 215 4.54 -9.43 12.28
CA PHE A 215 3.86 -8.76 13.40
C PHE A 215 2.40 -8.37 13.13
N GLY A 216 1.94 -8.47 11.89
CA GLY A 216 0.58 -8.14 11.51
C GLY A 216 -0.46 -9.13 12.04
N SER A 217 -1.71 -8.71 12.00
CA SER A 217 -2.86 -9.56 12.31
C SER A 217 -2.96 -10.76 11.36
N PRO A 218 -3.68 -11.83 11.72
CA PRO A 218 -3.91 -12.97 10.83
C PRO A 218 -4.55 -12.56 9.49
N VAL A 219 -5.48 -11.59 9.51
CA VAL A 219 -6.18 -11.10 8.30
C VAL A 219 -5.22 -10.38 7.36
N ALA A 220 -4.36 -9.49 7.88
CA ALA A 220 -3.39 -8.75 7.06
C ALA A 220 -2.23 -9.62 6.56
N LYS A 221 -1.92 -10.72 7.27
CA LYS A 221 -0.81 -11.63 6.93
C LYS A 221 -1.04 -12.39 5.64
N ALA A 222 -2.27 -12.84 5.38
CA ALA A 222 -2.63 -13.58 4.18
C ALA A 222 -2.31 -12.83 2.87
N PRO A 223 -2.82 -11.60 2.62
CA PRO A 223 -2.46 -10.84 1.42
C PRO A 223 -0.97 -10.48 1.40
N ALA A 224 -0.36 -10.15 2.54
CA ALA A 224 1.07 -9.80 2.61
C ALA A 224 1.98 -10.94 2.10
N VAL A 225 1.77 -12.17 2.58
CA VAL A 225 2.59 -13.32 2.16
C VAL A 225 2.31 -13.72 0.72
N ASN A 226 1.04 -13.65 0.29
CA ASN A 226 0.64 -13.97 -1.07
C ASN A 226 1.27 -13.02 -2.09
N LEU A 227 1.23 -11.72 -1.82
CA LEU A 227 1.85 -10.71 -2.68
C LEU A 227 3.38 -10.82 -2.65
N LEU A 228 3.99 -11.08 -1.50
CA LEU A 228 5.44 -11.32 -1.40
C LEU A 228 5.87 -12.45 -2.35
N PHE A 229 5.17 -13.57 -2.34
CA PHE A 229 5.51 -14.70 -3.21
C PHE A 229 5.15 -14.46 -4.68
N TYR A 230 4.12 -13.65 -4.96
CA TYR A 230 3.77 -13.25 -6.31
C TYR A 230 4.89 -12.41 -6.94
N TYR A 231 5.33 -11.32 -6.30
CA TYR A 231 6.36 -10.43 -6.84
C TYR A 231 7.79 -11.00 -6.75
N TRP A 232 8.05 -11.91 -5.81
CA TRP A 232 9.31 -12.65 -5.68
C TRP A 232 9.13 -14.15 -5.97
N PRO A 233 8.86 -14.54 -7.22
CA PRO A 233 8.56 -15.92 -7.60
C PRO A 233 9.69 -16.93 -7.36
N GLN A 234 10.93 -16.45 -7.15
CA GLN A 234 12.10 -17.25 -6.76
C GLN A 234 11.97 -17.87 -5.35
N LEU A 235 11.06 -17.36 -4.52
CA LEU A 235 10.72 -17.92 -3.21
C LEU A 235 9.97 -19.26 -3.33
N TYR A 236 9.35 -19.56 -4.48
CA TYR A 236 8.75 -20.86 -4.70
C TYR A 236 9.82 -21.97 -4.84
N PRO A 237 9.65 -23.11 -4.17
CA PRO A 237 10.45 -24.30 -4.46
C PRO A 237 10.22 -24.77 -5.92
N PRO A 238 11.24 -25.31 -6.60
CA PRO A 238 11.12 -25.73 -8.01
C PRO A 238 10.06 -26.83 -8.25
N ALA A 239 9.71 -27.58 -7.20
CA ALA A 239 8.78 -28.71 -7.25
C ALA A 239 7.30 -28.30 -7.11
N VAL A 240 6.99 -27.03 -6.82
CA VAL A 240 5.60 -26.58 -6.61
C VAL A 240 5.00 -26.17 -7.95
N ASP A 241 3.92 -26.86 -8.36
CA ASP A 241 3.09 -26.38 -9.46
C ASP A 241 2.36 -25.10 -9.02
N ARG A 242 2.68 -23.98 -9.67
CA ARG A 242 2.08 -22.68 -9.35
C ARG A 242 0.56 -22.64 -9.52
N ARG A 243 -0.01 -23.59 -10.27
CA ARG A 243 -1.47 -23.74 -10.43
C ARG A 243 -2.18 -24.25 -9.17
N SER A 244 -1.44 -24.85 -8.24
CA SER A 244 -1.96 -25.32 -6.94
C SER A 244 -2.01 -24.22 -5.87
N ILE A 245 -1.46 -23.04 -6.15
CA ILE A 245 -1.46 -21.89 -5.24
C ILE A 245 -2.87 -21.27 -5.26
N HIS A 246 -3.51 -21.18 -4.09
CA HIS A 246 -4.89 -20.68 -3.97
C HIS A 246 -5.02 -19.18 -4.23
N TYR A 247 -3.95 -18.40 -4.10
CA TYR A 247 -4.01 -16.96 -4.34
C TYR A 247 -4.18 -16.62 -5.82
N GLN A 248 -5.38 -16.16 -6.18
CA GLN A 248 -5.66 -15.59 -7.49
C GLN A 248 -5.28 -14.11 -7.48
N TYR A 249 -4.09 -13.81 -8.01
CA TYR A 249 -3.71 -12.42 -8.28
C TYR A 249 -4.78 -11.75 -9.14
N SER A 250 -5.22 -10.57 -8.70
CA SER A 250 -6.15 -9.72 -9.43
C SER A 250 -5.43 -8.41 -9.74
N SER A 251 -5.33 -8.08 -11.04
CA SER A 251 -4.63 -6.87 -11.45
C SER A 251 -5.50 -5.64 -11.24
N TRP A 252 -4.92 -4.60 -10.64
CA TRP A 252 -5.59 -3.33 -10.49
C TRP A 252 -5.76 -2.63 -11.84
N VAL A 253 -6.79 -1.79 -11.94
CA VAL A 253 -7.13 -1.10 -13.17
C VAL A 253 -6.68 0.37 -13.08
N PRO A 254 -5.88 0.87 -14.03
CA PRO A 254 -5.46 2.26 -14.01
C PRO A 254 -6.62 3.26 -14.07
N VAL A 255 -6.41 4.41 -13.43
CA VAL A 255 -7.39 5.50 -13.41
C VAL A 255 -7.69 5.96 -14.84
N SER A 256 -8.98 6.18 -15.13
CA SER A 256 -9.40 6.75 -16.41
C SER A 256 -8.90 8.19 -16.56
N CYS A 257 -8.72 8.65 -17.80
CA CYS A 257 -8.32 10.03 -18.05
C CYS A 257 -9.29 11.01 -17.37
N GLN A 258 -8.74 11.89 -16.53
CA GLN A 258 -9.48 12.82 -15.69
C GLN A 258 -9.78 14.15 -16.37
N ARG A 259 -9.31 14.36 -17.60
CA ARG A 259 -9.69 15.54 -18.39
C ARG A 259 -11.19 15.48 -18.68
N GLU A 260 -11.87 16.61 -18.58
CA GLU A 260 -13.31 16.71 -18.90
C GLU A 260 -13.67 15.92 -20.17
N LYS A 261 -14.73 15.11 -20.10
CA LYS A 261 -15.14 14.21 -21.20
C LYS A 261 -15.27 14.92 -22.55
N LYS A 262 -15.73 16.17 -22.58
CA LYS A 262 -15.87 16.97 -23.81
C LYS A 262 -14.53 17.44 -24.40
N LYS A 263 -13.49 17.58 -23.58
CA LYS A 263 -12.14 18.02 -23.96
C LYS A 263 -11.18 16.84 -24.18
N CYS A 264 -11.55 15.64 -23.73
CA CYS A 264 -10.83 14.41 -24.03
C CYS A 264 -11.29 13.85 -25.40
N PRO A 265 -10.38 13.63 -26.37
CA PRO A 265 -10.74 13.03 -27.66
C PRO A 265 -11.48 11.68 -27.53
N ASN A 266 -11.16 10.94 -26.47
CA ASN A 266 -11.71 9.62 -26.20
C ASN A 266 -12.81 9.63 -25.11
N SER A 267 -13.44 10.78 -24.86
CA SER A 267 -14.54 10.92 -23.89
C SER A 267 -14.22 10.46 -22.46
N GLY A 268 -12.94 10.42 -22.07
CA GLY A 268 -12.49 9.95 -20.76
C GLY A 268 -12.53 8.42 -20.58
N ASN A 269 -12.77 7.64 -21.63
CA ASN A 269 -12.86 6.17 -21.54
C ASN A 269 -11.49 5.47 -21.62
N VAL A 270 -10.43 6.20 -21.95
CA VAL A 270 -9.08 5.67 -22.06
C VAL A 270 -8.33 5.88 -20.75
N ARG A 271 -7.47 4.91 -20.43
CA ARG A 271 -6.65 4.88 -19.22
C ARG A 271 -5.58 5.96 -19.23
N ALA A 272 -5.30 6.50 -18.05
CA ALA A 272 -4.21 7.44 -17.87
C ALA A 272 -2.86 6.70 -17.95
N ILE A 273 -1.92 7.33 -18.64
CA ILE A 273 -0.54 6.81 -18.78
C ILE A 273 0.49 7.84 -18.30
N LYS A 274 0.06 9.07 -18.00
CA LYS A 274 0.90 10.13 -17.46
C LYS A 274 0.15 10.95 -16.42
N VAL A 275 0.91 11.59 -15.54
CA VAL A 275 0.45 12.52 -14.52
C VAL A 275 1.05 13.90 -14.73
N CYS A 276 0.23 14.93 -14.52
CA CYS A 276 0.64 16.32 -14.41
C CYS A 276 0.47 16.80 -12.97
N LEU A 277 1.49 17.46 -12.42
CA LEU A 277 1.46 18.02 -11.06
C LEU A 277 1.14 19.52 -11.03
N ASP A 278 1.05 20.16 -12.19
CA ASP A 278 0.81 21.59 -12.27
C ASP A 278 -0.61 21.91 -11.77
N PRO A 279 -0.76 22.68 -10.68
CA PRO A 279 -2.06 23.07 -10.15
C PRO A 279 -2.94 23.78 -11.17
N SER A 280 -2.37 24.65 -12.01
CA SER A 280 -3.13 25.44 -12.97
C SER A 280 -3.79 24.53 -14.00
N ILE A 281 -3.01 23.57 -14.54
CA ILE A 281 -3.48 22.62 -15.56
C ILE A 281 -4.45 21.60 -14.95
N ALA A 282 -4.14 21.07 -13.77
CA ALA A 282 -4.98 20.08 -13.10
C ALA A 282 -6.38 20.61 -12.85
N ILE A 283 -6.46 21.87 -12.45
CA ILE A 283 -7.72 22.52 -12.15
C ILE A 283 -8.47 22.93 -13.41
N GLU A 284 -7.80 23.51 -14.40
CA GLU A 284 -8.44 23.89 -15.68
C GLU A 284 -9.02 22.67 -16.43
N CYS A 285 -8.34 21.52 -16.31
CA CYS A 285 -8.72 20.31 -17.04
C CYS A 285 -9.71 19.41 -16.30
N GLY A 286 -9.78 19.48 -14.96
CA GLY A 286 -10.50 18.48 -14.17
C GLY A 286 -11.21 19.00 -12.91
N ASP A 287 -11.13 20.29 -12.57
CA ASP A 287 -11.66 20.87 -11.32
C ASP A 287 -11.27 20.05 -10.06
N ARG A 288 -10.07 19.45 -10.10
CA ARG A 288 -9.51 18.58 -9.06
C ARG A 288 -8.16 19.12 -8.60
N PRO A 289 -7.75 18.81 -7.35
CA PRO A 289 -6.39 19.11 -6.94
C PRO A 289 -5.40 18.24 -7.75
N PRO A 290 -4.15 18.68 -7.94
CA PRO A 290 -3.08 17.83 -8.44
C PRO A 290 -2.95 16.52 -7.64
N PRO A 291 -2.49 15.43 -8.28
CA PRO A 291 -2.12 15.29 -9.68
C PRO A 291 -3.30 15.07 -10.66
N LEU A 292 -3.16 15.57 -11.89
CA LEU A 292 -4.06 15.27 -13.01
C LEU A 292 -3.58 14.04 -13.79
N HIS A 293 -4.44 13.02 -13.88
CA HIS A 293 -4.18 11.79 -14.62
C HIS A 293 -4.69 11.88 -16.06
N ALA A 294 -3.80 11.75 -17.05
CA ALA A 294 -4.12 11.97 -18.46
C ALA A 294 -3.70 10.81 -19.38
N CYS A 295 -4.53 10.53 -20.40
CA CYS A 295 -4.21 9.57 -21.46
C CYS A 295 -3.20 10.16 -22.47
N SER A 296 -2.62 9.32 -23.33
CA SER A 296 -1.65 9.71 -24.37
C SER A 296 -2.10 10.92 -25.20
N ASP A 297 -3.34 10.89 -25.68
CA ASP A 297 -3.86 11.92 -26.58
C ASP A 297 -4.06 13.25 -25.86
N CYS A 298 -4.56 13.22 -24.63
CA CYS A 298 -4.68 14.42 -23.80
C CYS A 298 -3.30 15.01 -23.48
N CYS A 299 -2.30 14.17 -23.18
CA CYS A 299 -0.93 14.61 -22.95
C CYS A 299 -0.34 15.32 -24.18
N ASN A 300 -0.57 14.80 -25.38
CA ASN A 300 -0.11 15.42 -26.62
C ASN A 300 -0.76 16.79 -26.85
N ILE A 301 -2.01 16.98 -26.42
CA ILE A 301 -2.70 18.28 -26.50
C ILE A 301 -2.13 19.26 -25.48
N LEU A 302 -1.98 18.83 -24.23
CA LEU A 302 -1.42 19.64 -23.13
C LEU A 302 0.00 20.14 -23.46
N GLN A 303 0.82 19.31 -24.10
CA GLN A 303 2.15 19.69 -24.56
C GLN A 303 2.14 20.74 -25.68
N LYS A 304 1.09 20.75 -26.52
CA LYS A 304 0.99 21.66 -27.69
C LYS A 304 0.36 23.00 -27.35
N ASN A 305 -0.67 23.01 -26.50
CA ASN A 305 -1.51 24.19 -26.27
C ASN A 305 -1.20 24.91 -24.96
N ASP A 306 -0.80 24.17 -23.92
CA ASP A 306 -0.85 24.67 -22.54
C ASP A 306 0.55 24.74 -21.88
N GLY A 307 1.62 24.57 -22.66
CA GLY A 307 2.99 24.67 -22.15
C GLY A 307 3.33 23.63 -21.06
N CYS A 308 2.59 22.51 -20.99
CA CYS A 308 2.80 21.48 -19.98
C CYS A 308 4.12 20.75 -20.25
N HIS A 309 5.21 21.29 -19.69
CA HIS A 309 6.55 20.71 -19.85
C HIS A 309 6.82 19.54 -18.90
N PHE A 310 5.99 19.36 -17.87
CA PHE A 310 6.22 18.40 -16.80
C PHE A 310 5.12 17.35 -16.71
N LEU A 311 5.23 16.33 -17.59
CA LEU A 311 4.41 15.13 -17.56
C LEU A 311 5.25 13.93 -17.14
N LEU A 312 4.81 13.24 -16.09
CA LEU A 312 5.48 12.06 -15.55
C LEU A 312 4.79 10.80 -16.05
N ASP A 313 5.55 9.81 -16.49
CA ASP A 313 5.00 8.50 -16.86
C ASP A 313 4.41 7.79 -15.62
N LEU A 314 3.23 7.21 -15.79
CA LEU A 314 2.56 6.38 -14.78
C LEU A 314 2.95 4.92 -14.98
N VAL A 315 3.39 4.27 -13.91
CA VAL A 315 3.61 2.82 -13.88
C VAL A 315 2.28 2.11 -14.13
N GLN A 316 2.28 1.17 -15.06
CA GLN A 316 1.14 0.31 -15.39
C GLN A 316 1.20 -1.01 -14.58
N PRO A 317 0.07 -1.70 -14.40
CA PRO A 317 -0.01 -2.88 -13.55
C PRO A 317 0.95 -4.00 -13.96
N HIS A 318 1.61 -4.68 -13.01
CA HIS A 318 2.51 -5.80 -13.32
C HIS A 318 1.76 -7.14 -13.36
N GLU A 319 0.92 -7.30 -14.39
CA GLU A 319 -0.01 -8.44 -14.55
C GLU A 319 0.64 -9.82 -14.62
N ASN A 320 1.82 -9.93 -15.21
CA ASN A 320 2.46 -11.22 -15.47
C ASN A 320 3.94 -11.17 -15.10
N ILE A 321 4.27 -11.82 -13.99
CA ILE A 321 5.62 -11.77 -13.43
C ILE A 321 6.50 -12.84 -14.07
N SER A 322 7.26 -12.42 -15.08
CA SER A 322 8.18 -13.30 -15.81
C SER A 322 9.32 -13.83 -14.91
N PRO A 323 9.57 -15.15 -14.86
CA PRO A 323 10.73 -15.68 -14.15
C PRO A 323 12.05 -15.39 -14.88
N VAL A 324 11.99 -14.89 -16.12
CA VAL A 324 13.16 -14.60 -16.96
C VAL A 324 13.25 -13.12 -17.31
N CYS A 325 14.46 -12.69 -17.66
CA CYS A 325 14.79 -11.34 -18.09
C CYS A 325 13.93 -10.89 -19.28
N GLU A 326 13.29 -9.72 -19.13
CA GLU A 326 12.40 -9.12 -20.12
C GLU A 326 13.15 -8.16 -21.07
N ASN A 327 14.43 -7.91 -20.81
CA ASN A 327 15.27 -7.12 -21.69
C ASN A 327 15.42 -7.82 -23.05
N LYS A 328 14.82 -7.23 -24.09
CA LYS A 328 14.89 -7.73 -25.48
C LYS A 328 16.33 -7.89 -26.00
N ASN A 329 17.27 -7.11 -25.47
CA ASN A 329 18.69 -7.15 -25.85
C ASN A 329 19.56 -7.99 -24.88
N CYS A 330 18.96 -8.86 -24.06
CA CYS A 330 19.69 -9.68 -23.10
C CYS A 330 20.62 -10.70 -23.80
N ARG A 331 21.92 -10.59 -23.52
CA ARG A 331 22.98 -11.51 -23.99
C ARG A 331 23.48 -12.48 -22.92
N SER A 332 22.85 -12.48 -21.73
CA SER A 332 23.25 -13.36 -20.64
C SER A 332 22.94 -14.81 -20.95
N THR A 333 23.83 -15.71 -20.54
CA THR A 333 23.61 -17.17 -20.55
C THR A 333 22.59 -17.56 -19.49
N ASN A 334 22.68 -16.99 -18.28
CA ASN A 334 21.66 -17.09 -17.26
C ASN A 334 20.65 -15.95 -17.39
N ARG A 335 19.45 -16.27 -17.85
CA ARG A 335 18.35 -15.32 -18.05
C ARG A 335 17.37 -15.25 -16.86
N GLU A 336 17.63 -15.94 -15.76
CA GLU A 336 16.79 -15.86 -14.56
C GLU A 336 16.69 -14.41 -14.07
N ALA A 337 15.47 -13.94 -13.84
CA ALA A 337 15.20 -12.59 -13.40
C ALA A 337 15.64 -12.43 -11.92
N ALA A 338 16.56 -11.50 -11.68
CA ALA A 338 17.12 -11.22 -10.35
C ALA A 338 16.55 -9.96 -9.71
N CYS A 339 15.98 -9.06 -10.51
CA CYS A 339 15.55 -7.72 -10.11
C CYS A 339 14.36 -7.23 -10.95
N THR A 340 13.44 -6.48 -10.33
CA THR A 340 12.33 -5.77 -11.01
C THR A 340 12.53 -4.26 -10.84
N CYS A 341 12.60 -3.50 -11.92
CA CYS A 341 12.80 -2.05 -11.90
C CYS A 341 11.51 -1.29 -12.23
N PHE A 342 11.22 -0.26 -11.45
CA PHE A 342 10.04 0.61 -11.58
C PHE A 342 10.38 2.03 -12.03
N ALA A 343 11.66 2.34 -12.22
CA ALA A 343 12.11 3.65 -12.67
C ALA A 343 11.59 3.99 -14.07
N LYS A 344 11.25 5.27 -14.30
CA LYS A 344 10.61 5.78 -15.53
C LYS A 344 11.44 5.46 -16.77
N GLU A 345 12.75 5.52 -16.64
CA GLU A 345 13.75 5.24 -17.65
C GLU A 345 13.70 3.77 -18.10
N CYS A 346 13.44 2.86 -17.15
CA CYS A 346 13.38 1.42 -17.40
C CYS A 346 12.02 0.97 -17.93
N ILE A 347 10.92 1.43 -17.31
CA ILE A 347 9.56 1.01 -17.68
C ILE A 347 9.16 1.48 -19.09
N ARG A 348 9.75 2.58 -19.59
CA ARG A 348 9.56 3.05 -20.97
C ARG A 348 9.89 2.00 -22.02
N PHE A 349 10.83 1.09 -21.73
CA PHE A 349 11.19 0.00 -22.64
C PHE A 349 10.19 -1.17 -22.61
N ASN A 350 9.27 -1.17 -21.65
CA ASN A 350 8.25 -2.20 -21.44
C ASN A 350 6.84 -1.62 -21.39
N SER A 351 6.55 -0.62 -22.23
CA SER A 351 5.21 -0.01 -22.35
C SER A 351 4.66 0.52 -21.00
N ASN A 352 5.53 1.12 -20.19
CA ASN A 352 5.27 1.61 -18.84
C ASN A 352 4.94 0.54 -17.78
N HIS A 353 5.10 -0.75 -18.10
CA HIS A 353 5.08 -1.81 -17.09
C HIS A 353 6.45 -1.94 -16.41
N PRO A 354 6.50 -2.36 -15.13
CA PRO A 354 7.75 -2.75 -14.48
C PRO A 354 8.51 -3.76 -15.33
N ILE A 355 9.85 -3.66 -15.33
CA ILE A 355 10.71 -4.52 -16.16
C ILE A 355 11.63 -5.37 -15.28
N ARG A 356 11.66 -6.67 -15.58
CA ARG A 356 12.51 -7.65 -14.90
C ARG A 356 13.83 -7.85 -15.63
N TYR A 357 14.93 -7.77 -14.89
CA TYR A 357 16.28 -7.96 -15.40
C TYR A 357 16.96 -9.17 -14.75
N CYS A 358 17.73 -9.93 -15.53
CA CYS A 358 18.72 -10.86 -14.97
C CYS A 358 19.87 -10.11 -14.31
N ALA A 359 20.67 -10.82 -13.50
CA ALA A 359 21.79 -10.22 -12.76
C ALA A 359 22.71 -9.37 -13.65
N THR A 360 23.13 -9.88 -14.81
CA THR A 360 23.99 -9.15 -15.74
C THR A 360 23.34 -7.89 -16.32
N CYS A 361 22.06 -7.95 -16.72
CA CYS A 361 21.36 -6.77 -17.24
C CYS A 361 21.10 -5.74 -16.14
N HIS A 362 20.81 -6.20 -14.93
CA HIS A 362 20.66 -5.34 -13.76
C HIS A 362 21.95 -4.58 -13.48
N GLN A 363 23.08 -5.28 -13.46
CA GLN A 363 24.41 -4.71 -13.25
C GLN A 363 24.73 -3.61 -14.27
N ILE A 364 24.61 -3.93 -15.57
CA ILE A 364 24.88 -3.00 -16.68
C ILE A 364 24.00 -1.74 -16.60
N LYS A 365 22.74 -1.88 -16.15
CA LYS A 365 21.78 -0.77 -16.11
C LYS A 365 21.88 0.08 -14.85
N HIS A 366 22.25 -0.51 -13.71
CA HIS A 366 22.10 0.14 -12.42
C HIS A 366 23.41 0.43 -11.68
N GLU A 367 24.57 -0.04 -12.17
CA GLU A 367 25.87 0.38 -11.62
C GLU A 367 26.32 1.78 -12.07
N ASN A 368 25.74 2.30 -13.16
CA ASN A 368 26.02 3.66 -13.63
C ASN A 368 25.35 4.71 -12.74
N SER A 369 25.90 5.93 -12.72
CA SER A 369 25.40 7.07 -11.91
C SER A 369 23.91 7.38 -12.10
N GLU A 370 23.38 7.21 -13.30
CA GLU A 370 21.95 7.38 -13.59
C GLU A 370 21.08 6.32 -12.89
N GLY A 371 21.56 5.08 -12.84
CA GLY A 371 20.82 3.93 -12.31
C GLY A 371 20.82 3.79 -10.79
N ILE A 372 21.67 4.53 -10.07
CA ILE A 372 21.72 4.53 -8.59
C ILE A 372 20.42 5.09 -7.99
N SER A 373 19.83 6.06 -8.68
CA SER A 373 18.58 6.71 -8.29
C SER A 373 17.34 5.88 -8.58
N HIS A 374 17.46 4.82 -9.40
CA HIS A 374 16.32 4.00 -9.79
C HIS A 374 15.74 3.25 -8.57
N VAL A 375 14.42 3.19 -8.52
CA VAL A 375 13.70 2.31 -7.60
C VAL A 375 13.57 0.93 -8.24
N TYR A 376 14.22 -0.05 -7.63
CA TYR A 376 14.17 -1.44 -8.05
C TYR A 376 14.17 -2.39 -6.86
N HIS A 377 13.65 -3.58 -7.07
CA HIS A 377 13.49 -4.62 -6.05
C HIS A 377 14.25 -5.87 -6.46
N GLN A 378 15.22 -6.26 -5.64
CA GLN A 378 16.05 -7.44 -5.85
C GLN A 378 15.51 -8.66 -5.10
N SER A 379 16.08 -9.82 -5.40
CA SER A 379 15.85 -11.04 -4.61
C SER A 379 16.21 -10.85 -3.14
N LEU A 380 15.39 -11.42 -2.25
CA LEU A 380 15.67 -11.42 -0.82
C LEU A 380 17.01 -12.08 -0.53
N PRO A 381 17.86 -11.48 0.33
CA PRO A 381 19.12 -12.08 0.72
C PRO A 381 18.90 -13.32 1.59
N GLN A 382 19.91 -14.19 1.62
CA GLN A 382 19.94 -15.28 2.60
C GLN A 382 20.06 -14.71 4.01
N ILE A 383 19.41 -15.36 4.98
CA ILE A 383 19.34 -14.92 6.39
C ILE A 383 20.72 -14.73 7.03
N TRP A 384 21.72 -15.47 6.56
CA TRP A 384 23.10 -15.44 7.08
C TRP A 384 23.94 -14.31 6.49
N ASN A 385 23.49 -13.71 5.38
CA ASN A 385 24.25 -12.74 4.59
C ASN A 385 23.53 -11.38 4.50
N CYS A 386 22.58 -11.11 5.39
CA CYS A 386 21.82 -9.85 5.42
C CYS A 386 22.12 -9.02 6.69
N ASP A 387 21.66 -7.78 6.67
CA ASP A 387 21.67 -6.87 7.81
C ASP A 387 20.80 -7.39 8.97
N ALA A 388 21.04 -6.85 10.17
CA ALA A 388 20.38 -7.29 11.39
C ALA A 388 18.85 -7.11 11.35
N ASP A 389 18.36 -6.02 10.74
CA ASP A 389 16.92 -5.75 10.63
C ASP A 389 16.25 -6.77 9.72
N ILE A 390 16.73 -6.94 8.48
CA ILE A 390 16.16 -7.92 7.55
C ILE A 390 16.25 -9.33 8.14
N ARG A 391 17.36 -9.67 8.82
CA ARG A 391 17.51 -10.96 9.52
C ARG A 391 16.43 -11.15 10.58
N HIS A 392 16.15 -10.12 11.38
CA HIS A 392 15.08 -10.16 12.38
C HIS A 392 13.71 -10.37 11.72
N TYR A 393 13.36 -9.57 10.72
CA TYR A 393 12.07 -9.69 10.03
C TYR A 393 11.89 -11.04 9.32
N ILE A 394 12.92 -11.58 8.66
CA ILE A 394 12.86 -12.94 8.07
C ILE A 394 12.61 -13.99 9.16
N THR A 395 13.34 -13.91 10.28
CA THR A 395 13.21 -14.86 11.39
C THR A 395 11.79 -14.84 11.97
N GLU A 396 11.28 -13.65 12.31
CA GLU A 396 9.94 -13.51 12.88
C GLU A 396 8.84 -13.85 11.87
N ALA A 397 9.02 -13.54 10.59
CA ALA A 397 8.06 -13.91 9.53
C ALA A 397 7.95 -15.43 9.37
N ILE A 398 9.08 -16.16 9.36
CA ILE A 398 9.09 -17.62 9.32
C ILE A 398 8.38 -18.17 10.56
N ILE A 399 8.75 -17.71 11.75
CA ILE A 399 8.14 -18.16 13.01
C ILE A 399 6.63 -17.89 13.03
N SER A 400 6.21 -16.68 12.63
CA SER A 400 4.82 -16.25 12.60
C SER A 400 3.98 -17.10 11.65
N LEU A 401 4.49 -17.42 10.46
CA LEU A 401 3.81 -18.31 9.51
C LEU A 401 3.74 -19.74 10.02
N LEU A 402 4.82 -20.29 10.58
CA LEU A 402 4.80 -21.65 11.14
C LEU A 402 3.80 -21.80 12.29
N LYS A 403 3.56 -20.74 13.07
CA LYS A 403 2.53 -20.74 14.13
C LYS A 403 1.10 -20.90 13.60
N GLU A 404 0.81 -20.51 12.36
CA GLU A 404 -0.51 -20.66 11.74
C GLU A 404 -0.93 -22.12 11.55
N ALA A 405 -0.02 -23.08 11.69
CA ALA A 405 -0.35 -24.51 11.66
C ALA A 405 -0.99 -25.03 12.95
N GLN A 406 -0.84 -24.31 14.07
CA GLN A 406 -1.38 -24.78 15.34
C GLN A 406 -2.92 -24.80 15.30
N PRO A 407 -3.58 -25.87 15.76
CA PRO A 407 -5.02 -25.81 15.96
C PRO A 407 -5.31 -24.74 17.03
N LEU A 408 -6.30 -23.88 16.76
CA LEU A 408 -6.93 -23.04 17.80
C LEU A 408 -7.08 -23.91 19.05
N GLN A 409 -6.59 -23.42 20.20
CA GLN A 409 -6.27 -24.19 21.41
C GLN A 409 -7.37 -25.16 21.90
N GLU A 410 -8.60 -24.99 21.44
CA GLU A 410 -9.78 -25.80 21.73
C GLU A 410 -9.70 -27.27 21.25
N LYS A 411 -8.94 -27.60 20.19
CA LYS A 411 -8.86 -29.02 19.74
C LYS A 411 -7.89 -29.88 20.54
N ARG A 412 -6.83 -29.29 21.12
CA ARG A 412 -5.85 -30.04 21.92
C ARG A 412 -6.41 -30.49 23.26
N THR A 413 -7.28 -29.69 23.88
CA THR A 413 -7.92 -30.04 25.17
C THR A 413 -8.92 -31.19 25.02
N VAL A 414 -9.64 -31.24 23.90
CA VAL A 414 -10.60 -32.31 23.60
C VAL A 414 -9.90 -33.63 23.24
N GLU A 415 -8.78 -33.59 22.53
CA GLU A 415 -8.01 -34.79 22.15
C GLU A 415 -7.12 -35.35 23.29
N MET A 416 -6.77 -34.51 24.28
CA MET A 416 -6.00 -34.91 25.47
C MET A 416 -6.86 -35.45 26.63
N GLY A 417 -8.18 -35.59 26.44
CA GLY A 417 -9.07 -36.24 27.41
C GLY A 417 -9.37 -35.41 28.66
N GLU A 418 -9.22 -34.08 28.62
CA GLU A 418 -9.65 -33.20 29.72
C GLU A 418 -11.14 -32.88 29.59
N GLU A 419 -11.93 -33.31 30.58
CA GLU A 419 -13.39 -33.16 30.59
C GLU A 419 -13.82 -31.69 30.52
N ARG A 420 -14.73 -31.38 29.57
CA ARG A 420 -15.38 -30.08 29.46
C ARG A 420 -16.16 -29.76 30.73
N ILE A 421 -15.77 -28.73 31.49
CA ILE A 421 -16.74 -28.00 32.30
C ILE A 421 -17.53 -27.10 31.34
N ARG A 422 -18.62 -27.65 30.77
CA ARG A 422 -19.58 -26.86 29.99
C ARG A 422 -20.25 -25.82 30.90
N GLY A 423 -19.87 -24.56 30.74
CA GLY A 423 -20.70 -23.44 31.19
C GLY A 423 -21.97 -23.36 30.33
N PRO A 424 -23.15 -23.05 30.89
CA PRO A 424 -24.39 -23.00 30.13
C PRO A 424 -24.53 -21.62 29.46
N HIS A 425 -24.13 -21.51 28.19
CA HIS A 425 -24.64 -20.58 27.18
C HIS A 425 -23.58 -20.31 26.10
N PHE A 426 -23.54 -21.13 25.05
CA PHE A 426 -23.09 -20.71 23.72
C PHE A 426 -23.75 -21.64 22.72
N ASP A 427 -24.87 -21.19 22.17
CA ASP A 427 -25.55 -21.82 21.03
C ASP A 427 -24.75 -21.51 19.75
N ASP A 428 -24.36 -22.57 19.05
CA ASP A 428 -24.18 -22.74 17.60
C ASP A 428 -23.80 -21.51 16.73
N GLU A 429 -22.48 -21.30 16.55
CA GLU A 429 -21.88 -20.63 15.36
C GLU A 429 -20.81 -21.52 14.69
N GLU A 430 -20.97 -22.86 14.68
CA GLU A 430 -19.98 -23.80 14.10
C GLU A 430 -19.88 -23.78 12.55
N GLY A 431 -20.46 -22.78 11.87
CA GLY A 431 -20.57 -22.73 10.40
C GLY A 431 -19.46 -21.99 9.64
N ASP A 432 -18.79 -20.99 10.24
CA ASP A 432 -17.86 -20.08 9.52
C ASP A 432 -16.38 -20.24 9.95
N ASP A 433 -16.12 -20.67 11.19
CA ASP A 433 -14.76 -20.86 11.72
C ASP A 433 -13.98 -22.02 11.07
N SER A 434 -14.68 -22.96 10.44
CA SER A 434 -14.05 -24.16 9.85
C SER A 434 -13.32 -23.89 8.54
N GLU A 435 -13.83 -22.98 7.69
CA GLU A 435 -13.19 -22.57 6.43
C GLU A 435 -12.01 -21.63 6.70
N GLN A 436 -12.17 -20.63 7.58
CA GLN A 436 -11.09 -19.73 7.98
C GLN A 436 -9.92 -20.47 8.67
N GLY A 437 -10.21 -21.52 9.45
CA GLY A 437 -9.20 -22.34 10.10
C GLY A 437 -8.39 -23.22 9.13
N ASP A 438 -8.97 -23.63 8.00
CA ASP A 438 -8.25 -24.37 6.96
C ASP A 438 -7.35 -23.44 6.14
N ASP A 439 -7.82 -22.26 5.76
CA ASP A 439 -7.02 -21.25 5.04
C ASP A 439 -5.81 -20.77 5.85
N ARG A 440 -5.96 -20.58 7.16
CA ARG A 440 -4.83 -20.23 8.05
C ARG A 440 -3.75 -21.32 8.06
N LYS A 441 -4.15 -22.60 8.11
CA LYS A 441 -3.19 -23.72 8.03
C LYS A 441 -2.45 -23.74 6.70
N LEU A 442 -3.07 -23.32 5.60
CA LEU A 442 -2.40 -23.18 4.30
C LEU A 442 -1.28 -22.13 4.35
N LEU A 443 -1.47 -21.04 5.10
CA LEU A 443 -0.44 -19.99 5.26
C LEU A 443 0.87 -20.53 5.85
N SER A 444 0.78 -21.55 6.70
CA SER A 444 1.97 -22.15 7.32
C SER A 444 2.98 -22.75 6.33
N ARG A 445 2.53 -23.14 5.13
CA ARG A 445 3.39 -23.66 4.05
C ARG A 445 4.37 -22.60 3.56
N TYR A 446 3.95 -21.35 3.50
CA TYR A 446 4.84 -20.25 3.10
C TYR A 446 5.99 -20.09 4.09
N GLY A 447 5.78 -20.39 5.38
CA GLY A 447 6.85 -20.44 6.39
C GLY A 447 7.92 -21.47 6.04
N ILE A 448 7.50 -22.67 5.59
CA ILE A 448 8.42 -23.71 5.12
C ILE A 448 9.15 -23.29 3.84
N TRP A 449 8.45 -22.66 2.89
CA TRP A 449 9.08 -22.20 1.64
C TRP A 449 10.12 -21.10 1.88
N LEU A 450 9.82 -20.13 2.76
CA LEU A 450 10.78 -19.11 3.17
C LEU A 450 11.99 -19.74 3.86
N LEU A 451 11.76 -20.70 4.76
CA LEU A 451 12.82 -21.43 5.45
C LEU A 451 13.76 -22.13 4.46
N LEU A 452 13.20 -22.90 3.51
CA LEU A 452 13.99 -23.65 2.51
C LEU A 452 14.79 -22.73 1.60
N LYS A 453 14.26 -21.55 1.25
CA LYS A 453 14.92 -20.63 0.32
C LYS A 453 15.91 -19.69 0.97
N LEU A 454 15.60 -19.17 2.15
CA LEU A 454 16.38 -18.11 2.78
C LEU A 454 17.35 -18.62 3.85
N CYS A 455 17.16 -19.85 4.36
CA CYS A 455 17.97 -20.43 5.42
C CYS A 455 18.72 -21.70 4.96
N PRO A 456 19.63 -21.61 3.97
CA PRO A 456 20.45 -22.76 3.57
C PRO A 456 21.36 -23.20 4.74
N VAL A 457 21.60 -24.51 4.85
CA VAL A 457 22.51 -25.06 5.86
C VAL A 457 23.94 -24.59 5.59
N LYS A 458 24.60 -24.03 6.61
CA LYS A 458 26.00 -23.59 6.61
C LYS A 458 26.65 -23.93 7.94
N GLU A 459 27.99 -24.00 7.98
CA GLU A 459 28.75 -24.33 9.19
C GLU A 459 28.76 -23.16 10.19
N ASP A 460 28.94 -21.92 9.70
CA ASP A 460 28.96 -20.71 10.51
C ASP A 460 27.58 -20.01 10.51
N VAL A 461 26.73 -20.38 11.47
CA VAL A 461 25.38 -19.83 11.62
C VAL A 461 25.13 -19.31 13.03
N ASP A 462 24.26 -18.31 13.14
CA ASP A 462 23.82 -17.77 14.42
C ASP A 462 22.93 -18.81 15.14
N VAL A 463 23.50 -19.46 16.16
CA VAL A 463 22.86 -20.56 16.90
C VAL A 463 21.55 -20.12 17.57
N ILE A 464 21.43 -18.85 17.97
CA ILE A 464 20.20 -18.34 18.60
C ILE A 464 19.09 -18.27 17.55
N VAL A 465 19.38 -17.70 16.38
CA VAL A 465 18.42 -17.61 15.28
C VAL A 465 18.00 -19.00 14.82
N LEU A 466 18.97 -19.89 14.61
CA LEU A 466 18.71 -21.27 14.20
C LEU A 466 17.86 -22.00 15.24
N GLY A 467 18.21 -21.91 16.53
CA GLY A 467 17.48 -22.57 17.61
C GLY A 467 16.01 -22.14 17.69
N ARG A 468 15.74 -20.84 17.48
CA ARG A 468 14.35 -20.31 17.45
C ARG A 468 13.55 -20.85 16.27
N ILE A 469 14.16 -20.88 15.08
CA ILE A 469 13.52 -21.43 13.88
C ILE A 469 13.27 -22.93 14.04
N MET A 470 14.26 -23.69 14.52
CA MET A 470 14.14 -25.14 14.73
C MET A 470 13.07 -25.48 15.77
N ALA A 471 13.02 -24.74 16.88
CA ALA A 471 11.99 -24.94 17.91
C ALA A 471 10.58 -24.81 17.31
N MET A 472 10.37 -23.79 16.47
CA MET A 472 9.08 -23.59 15.80
C MET A 472 8.80 -24.61 14.70
N LEU A 473 9.83 -25.06 13.96
CA LEU A 473 9.69 -26.11 12.96
C LEU A 473 9.24 -27.43 13.59
N PHE A 474 9.79 -27.81 14.75
CA PHE A 474 9.35 -29.01 15.47
C PHE A 474 7.90 -28.90 15.95
N GLN A 475 7.48 -27.73 16.42
CA GLN A 475 6.07 -27.48 16.78
C GLN A 475 5.15 -27.56 15.55
N TRP A 476 5.58 -27.02 14.42
CA TRP A 476 4.83 -27.12 13.16
C TRP A 476 4.72 -28.57 12.68
N TYR A 477 5.81 -29.35 12.78
CA TYR A 477 5.80 -30.77 12.44
C TYR A 477 4.83 -31.54 13.32
N ASP A 478 4.88 -31.35 14.64
CA ASP A 478 3.93 -31.97 15.57
C ASP A 478 2.47 -31.59 15.25
N ALA A 479 2.20 -30.32 14.95
CA ALA A 479 0.86 -29.84 14.62
C ALA A 479 0.30 -30.39 13.28
N THR A 480 1.17 -30.73 12.33
CA THR A 480 0.79 -31.19 10.98
C THR A 480 0.86 -32.71 10.82
N ALA A 481 1.57 -33.42 11.69
CA ALA A 481 1.76 -34.87 11.66
C ALA A 481 0.47 -35.68 11.85
N TYR A 482 -0.57 -35.10 12.43
CA TYR A 482 -1.86 -35.76 12.70
C TYR A 482 -2.99 -35.33 11.75
N LEU A 483 -2.71 -34.50 10.74
CA LEU A 483 -3.73 -34.10 9.77
C LEU A 483 -4.13 -35.30 8.88
N PRO A 484 -5.39 -35.43 8.45
CA PRO A 484 -5.82 -36.53 7.58
C PRO A 484 -5.02 -36.56 6.27
N ASP A 485 -4.72 -37.75 5.74
CA ASP A 485 -3.84 -37.97 4.57
C ASP A 485 -4.11 -37.05 3.36
N GLY A 486 -5.36 -36.64 3.11
CA GLY A 486 -5.70 -35.69 2.03
C GLY A 486 -5.27 -34.23 2.30
N LYS A 487 -5.35 -33.78 3.56
CA LYS A 487 -4.89 -32.45 4.00
C LYS A 487 -3.37 -32.42 4.20
N GLN A 488 -2.79 -33.53 4.66
CA GLN A 488 -1.33 -33.74 4.66
C GLN A 488 -0.77 -33.74 3.24
N GLN A 489 -1.38 -34.45 2.29
CA GLN A 489 -0.97 -34.37 0.90
C GLN A 489 -1.09 -32.95 0.38
N THR A 490 -2.14 -32.19 0.66
CA THR A 490 -2.18 -30.79 0.18
C THR A 490 -1.05 -29.96 0.82
N LEU A 491 -0.73 -30.17 2.12
CA LEU A 491 0.34 -29.48 2.86
C LEU A 491 1.76 -29.89 2.45
N LEU A 492 1.93 -31.15 2.03
CA LEU A 492 3.20 -31.82 1.77
C LEU A 492 3.38 -32.24 0.31
N SER A 493 2.41 -32.02 -0.58
CA SER A 493 2.46 -32.34 -2.02
C SER A 493 3.41 -31.36 -2.69
N HIS A 494 4.70 -31.61 -2.50
CA HIS A 494 5.60 -32.13 -3.51
C HIS A 494 6.97 -32.54 -2.91
N HIS A 495 7.03 -32.87 -1.61
CA HIS A 495 8.30 -33.07 -0.91
C HIS A 495 8.86 -34.51 -0.91
N HIS A 496 8.15 -35.48 -1.50
CA HIS A 496 8.61 -36.89 -1.48
C HIS A 496 9.63 -37.30 -2.55
N LYS A 497 10.26 -36.38 -3.29
CA LYS A 497 11.23 -36.74 -4.35
C LYS A 497 12.66 -36.20 -4.22
N THR A 498 13.02 -35.46 -3.18
CA THR A 498 14.39 -34.89 -3.06
C THR A 498 15.09 -35.15 -1.73
N SER A 499 14.60 -36.05 -0.89
CA SER A 499 15.31 -36.49 0.32
C SER A 499 15.99 -37.86 0.15
N VAL A 500 16.61 -38.09 -1.02
CA VAL A 500 17.68 -39.07 -1.22
C VAL A 500 18.58 -38.51 -2.34
N THR A 501 19.47 -37.58 -2.00
CA THR A 501 20.81 -37.34 -2.59
C THR A 501 21.42 -36.13 -1.91
#